data_AF-H3RLJ3-F1
#
_entry.id   AF-H3RLJ3-F1
#
_cell.length_a   1.000
_cell.length_b   1.000
_cell.length_c   1.000
_cell.angle_alpha   90.00
_cell.angle_beta   90.00
_cell.angle_gamma   90.00
#
_symmetry.space_group_name_H-M   'P 1'
#
loop_
_entity.id
_entity.type
_entity.pdbx_description
1 polymer ?
#
loop_
_entity_poly.entity_id
_entity_poly.type
_entity_poly.pdbx_seq_one_letter_code
_entity_poly.pdbx_strand_id
1 'polypeptide(L)'
;MWQQAEREVLKTAPIRETIVYLIFDENVGRIWCGGSSAGQCQKALKHLRSAIGSLKTTPLIYDLASRLLARQLCKGFKYAEGFPNNLIIPANGKVQATDGDQRVTFDGVDLRDEGVGKVLSDMMVRAVEMQLVRPVEKGDPTVVATFTLNVPESGPVHLKGLDYAGAAASNEGDEAHHYATEMLILGGFAWEIFDTLRVYFHGSTGTTRTEWAE
;
A
#
# COMPACT_ATOMS: atom_id res chain seq x y z
N MET A 1 -8.82 25.98 -38.02
CA MET A 1 -9.83 24.91 -38.27
C MET A 1 -9.90 23.91 -37.11
N TRP A 2 -8.78 23.33 -36.66
CA TRP A 2 -8.75 22.38 -35.52
C TRP A 2 -9.30 22.93 -34.19
N GLN A 3 -8.92 24.16 -33.80
CA GLN A 3 -9.40 24.81 -32.57
C GLN A 3 -10.93 25.03 -32.52
N GLN A 4 -11.58 25.16 -33.69
CA GLN A 4 -13.02 25.34 -33.77
C GLN A 4 -13.74 24.00 -33.61
N ALA A 5 -13.19 22.92 -34.18
CA ALA A 5 -13.67 21.56 -33.95
C ALA A 5 -13.52 21.14 -32.48
N GLU A 6 -12.39 21.44 -31.85
CA GLU A 6 -12.16 21.18 -30.42
C GLU A 6 -13.20 21.89 -29.53
N ARG A 7 -13.50 23.17 -29.80
CA ARG A 7 -14.53 23.92 -29.05
C ARG A 7 -15.92 23.33 -29.18
N GLU A 8 -16.31 22.87 -30.37
CA GLU A 8 -17.65 22.28 -30.56
C GLU A 8 -17.77 20.91 -29.88
N VAL A 9 -16.71 20.09 -29.90
CA VAL A 9 -16.67 18.80 -29.22
C VAL A 9 -16.67 18.96 -27.69
N LEU A 10 -15.95 19.95 -27.15
CA LEU A 10 -15.89 20.19 -25.71
C LEU A 10 -17.26 20.56 -25.10
N LYS A 11 -18.16 21.19 -25.86
CA LYS A 11 -19.52 21.54 -25.38
C LYS A 11 -20.39 20.32 -25.09
N THR A 12 -20.16 19.22 -25.80
CA THR A 12 -20.93 17.98 -25.68
C THR A 12 -20.14 16.87 -25.01
N ALA A 13 -18.88 17.13 -24.64
CA ALA A 13 -18.02 16.16 -24.01
C ALA A 13 -18.56 15.77 -22.62
N PRO A 14 -18.64 14.46 -22.31
CA PRO A 14 -19.07 14.02 -21.00
C PRO A 14 -18.08 14.46 -19.93
N ILE A 15 -18.59 14.99 -18.83
CA ILE A 15 -17.78 15.35 -17.67
C ILE A 15 -17.50 14.06 -16.89
N ARG A 16 -16.22 13.82 -16.61
CA ARG A 16 -15.78 12.74 -15.72
C ARG A 16 -15.25 13.34 -14.43
N GLU A 17 -15.90 13.00 -13.33
CA GLU A 17 -15.43 13.38 -12.01
C GLU A 17 -14.39 12.38 -11.50
N THR A 18 -13.44 12.88 -10.71
CA THR A 18 -12.44 12.06 -10.02
C THR A 18 -12.30 12.61 -8.62
N ILE A 19 -12.64 11.76 -7.65
CA ILE A 19 -12.53 12.09 -6.24
C ILE A 19 -11.27 11.45 -5.69
N VAL A 20 -10.47 12.22 -4.95
CA VAL A 20 -9.27 11.77 -4.24
C VAL A 20 -9.40 12.23 -2.81
N TYR A 21 -9.27 11.30 -1.87
CA TYR A 21 -9.33 11.58 -0.44
C TYR A 21 -7.93 11.79 0.11
N LEU A 22 -7.77 12.79 0.98
CA LEU A 22 -6.52 13.11 1.66
C LEU A 22 -6.75 13.06 3.17
N ILE A 23 -5.99 12.23 3.87
CA ILE A 23 -5.96 12.18 5.34
C ILE A 23 -4.63 12.77 5.79
N PHE A 24 -4.70 13.80 6.63
CA PHE A 24 -3.53 14.38 7.29
C PHE A 24 -3.38 13.73 8.65
N ASP A 25 -2.28 13.02 8.83
CA ASP A 25 -1.94 12.41 10.11
C ASP A 25 -0.79 13.18 10.74
N GLU A 26 -1.15 14.21 11.51
CA GLU A 26 -0.22 15.17 12.10
C GLU A 26 0.71 14.51 13.13
N ASN A 27 0.22 13.48 13.84
CA ASN A 27 0.98 12.79 14.88
C ASN A 27 2.24 12.12 14.34
N VAL A 28 2.20 11.69 13.07
CA VAL A 28 3.30 11.00 12.40
C VAL A 28 3.90 11.81 11.25
N GLY A 29 3.37 13.01 11.00
CA GLY A 29 3.79 13.90 9.91
C GLY A 29 3.60 13.28 8.52
N ARG A 30 2.51 12.53 8.30
CA ARG A 30 2.23 11.86 7.01
C ARG A 30 0.92 12.34 6.40
N ILE A 31 0.84 12.19 5.07
CA ILE A 31 -0.39 12.43 4.31
C ILE A 31 -0.72 11.15 3.55
N TRP A 32 -1.88 10.57 3.84
CA TRP A 32 -2.40 9.41 3.14
C TRP A 32 -3.30 9.87 2.00
N CYS A 33 -3.03 9.39 0.78
CA CYS A 33 -3.76 9.78 -0.42
C CYS A 33 -4.50 8.58 -1.02
N GLY A 34 -5.83 8.60 -0.97
CA GLY A 34 -6.71 7.57 -1.53
C GLY A 34 -7.21 7.96 -2.93
N GLY A 35 -6.68 7.30 -3.96
CA GLY A 35 -7.11 7.46 -5.35
C GLY A 35 -6.87 6.18 -6.15
N SER A 36 -7.41 6.08 -7.36
CA SER A 36 -7.30 4.84 -8.15
C SER A 36 -5.93 4.66 -8.82
N SER A 37 -5.09 5.70 -8.80
CA SER A 37 -3.69 5.64 -9.26
C SER A 37 -2.81 6.65 -8.52
N ALA A 38 -1.52 6.35 -8.42
CA ALA A 38 -0.52 7.28 -7.89
C ALA A 38 -0.53 8.64 -8.61
N GLY A 39 -0.77 8.64 -9.93
CA GLY A 39 -0.86 9.87 -10.72
C GLY A 39 -2.03 10.78 -10.32
N GLN A 40 -3.18 10.20 -9.93
CA GLN A 40 -4.29 10.98 -9.38
C GLN A 40 -3.95 11.59 -8.02
N CYS A 41 -3.33 10.81 -7.13
CA CYS A 41 -2.90 11.30 -5.82
C CYS A 41 -1.88 12.44 -5.95
N GLN A 42 -0.90 12.32 -6.86
CA GLN A 42 0.06 13.38 -7.14
C GLN A 42 -0.60 14.65 -7.69
N LYS A 43 -1.60 14.52 -8.59
CA LYS A 43 -2.37 15.66 -9.08
C LYS A 43 -3.13 16.35 -7.94
N ALA A 44 -3.81 15.59 -7.08
CA ALA A 44 -4.51 16.13 -5.91
C ALA A 44 -3.58 16.89 -4.97
N LEU A 45 -2.42 16.31 -4.63
CA LEU A 45 -1.39 16.97 -3.82
C LEU A 45 -0.83 18.23 -4.49
N LYS A 46 -0.68 18.24 -5.82
CA LYS A 46 -0.27 19.43 -6.58
C LYS A 46 -1.33 20.54 -6.49
N HIS A 47 -2.60 20.20 -6.63
CA HIS A 47 -3.70 21.15 -6.48
C HIS A 47 -3.75 21.73 -5.06
N LEU A 48 -3.63 20.87 -4.04
CA LEU A 48 -3.56 21.30 -2.65
C LEU A 48 -2.38 22.26 -2.42
N ARG A 49 -1.17 21.89 -2.88
CA ARG A 49 0.03 22.74 -2.78
C ARG A 49 -0.18 24.11 -3.40
N SER A 50 -0.86 24.17 -4.55
CA SER A 50 -1.20 25.43 -5.21
C SER A 50 -2.20 26.27 -4.42
N ALA A 51 -3.12 25.63 -3.70
CA ALA A 51 -4.15 26.31 -2.91
C ALA A 51 -3.59 26.88 -1.60
N ILE A 52 -2.71 26.14 -0.91
CA ILE A 52 -2.13 26.56 0.38
C ILE A 52 -0.75 27.24 0.26
N GLY A 53 -0.31 27.52 -0.97
CA GLY A 53 0.96 28.16 -1.29
C GLY A 53 2.16 27.22 -1.25
N SER A 54 2.37 26.48 -0.15
CA SER A 54 3.46 25.51 -0.07
C SER A 54 3.10 24.28 0.76
N LEU A 55 3.52 23.11 0.27
CA LEU A 55 3.36 21.83 0.92
C LEU A 55 4.57 20.97 0.58
N LYS A 56 5.50 20.85 1.54
CA LYS A 56 6.71 20.05 1.39
C LYS A 56 6.39 18.60 1.72
N THR A 57 6.32 17.77 0.69
CA THR A 57 5.98 16.34 0.80
C THR A 57 6.87 15.55 -0.14
N THR A 58 7.39 14.43 0.36
CA THR A 58 8.15 13.47 -0.45
C THR A 58 7.40 12.14 -0.44
N PRO A 59 7.25 11.46 -1.58
CA PRO A 59 6.67 10.12 -1.60
C PRO A 59 7.50 9.15 -0.76
N LEU A 60 6.83 8.14 -0.20
CA LEU A 60 7.50 7.03 0.46
C LEU A 60 8.10 6.09 -0.60
N ILE A 61 9.42 5.95 -0.59
CA ILE A 61 10.18 5.14 -1.54
C ILE A 61 10.99 4.11 -0.75
N TYR A 62 10.95 2.86 -1.19
CA TYR A 62 11.70 1.74 -0.61
C TYR A 62 12.59 1.12 -1.69
N ASP A 63 13.82 1.62 -1.83
CA ASP A 63 14.71 1.29 -2.95
C ASP A 63 15.03 -0.21 -3.07
N LEU A 64 14.99 -0.94 -1.95
CA LEU A 64 15.33 -2.37 -1.89
C LEU A 64 14.11 -3.28 -1.77
N ALA A 65 12.88 -2.74 -1.74
CA ALA A 65 11.68 -3.52 -1.44
C ALA A 65 11.47 -4.69 -2.41
N SER A 66 11.61 -4.46 -3.72
CA SER A 66 11.42 -5.51 -4.73
C SER A 66 12.37 -6.70 -4.54
N ARG A 67 13.64 -6.44 -4.21
CA ARG A 67 14.66 -7.49 -4.00
C ARG A 67 14.45 -8.22 -2.67
N LEU A 68 14.11 -7.48 -1.62
CA LEU A 68 13.84 -8.06 -0.31
C LEU A 68 12.59 -8.94 -0.33
N LEU A 69 11.56 -8.55 -1.07
CA LEU A 69 10.36 -9.37 -1.29
C LEU A 69 10.67 -10.61 -2.14
N ALA A 70 11.45 -10.48 -3.22
CA ALA A 70 11.89 -11.65 -3.99
C ALA A 70 12.65 -12.64 -3.10
N ARG A 71 13.63 -12.15 -2.34
CA ARG A 71 14.41 -12.98 -1.40
C ARG A 71 13.54 -13.62 -0.32
N GLN A 72 12.54 -12.90 0.19
CA GLN A 72 11.57 -13.42 1.16
C GLN A 72 10.83 -14.65 0.60
N LEU A 73 10.34 -14.54 -0.63
CA LEU A 73 9.59 -15.60 -1.30
C LEU A 73 10.50 -16.80 -1.65
N CYS A 74 11.75 -16.56 -2.06
CA CYS A 74 12.69 -17.63 -2.43
C CYS A 74 13.13 -18.51 -1.24
N LYS A 75 13.20 -17.97 -0.03
CA LYS A 75 13.73 -18.71 1.15
C LYS A 75 12.70 -19.63 1.82
N GLY A 76 11.43 -19.57 1.40
CA GLY A 76 10.33 -20.18 2.13
C GLY A 76 10.05 -19.43 3.44
N PHE A 77 8.77 -19.20 3.75
CA PHE A 77 8.31 -18.40 4.89
C PHE A 77 8.77 -18.86 6.28
N LYS A 78 9.48 -19.99 6.39
CA LYS A 78 9.88 -20.55 7.68
C LYS A 78 11.10 -19.88 8.32
N TYR A 79 11.96 -19.17 7.57
CA TYR A 79 13.21 -18.61 8.13
C TYR A 79 13.74 -17.35 7.41
N ALA A 80 12.88 -16.40 7.08
CA ALA A 80 13.39 -15.06 6.83
C ALA A 80 13.35 -14.28 8.15
N GLU A 81 14.44 -14.36 8.91
CA GLU A 81 14.67 -13.45 10.03
C GLU A 81 14.34 -12.02 9.60
N GLY A 82 13.38 -11.39 10.31
CA GLY A 82 13.05 -10.00 10.13
C GLY A 82 11.77 -9.69 9.34
N PHE A 83 11.07 -10.66 8.72
CA PHE A 83 9.75 -10.34 8.16
C PHE A 83 8.77 -10.00 9.30
N PRO A 84 7.92 -8.97 9.14
CA PRO A 84 7.10 -8.52 10.25
C PRO A 84 6.01 -9.50 10.67
N ASN A 85 5.86 -9.69 11.98
CA ASN A 85 4.92 -10.68 12.56
C ASN A 85 3.44 -10.34 12.34
N ASN A 86 3.12 -9.06 12.08
CA ASN A 86 1.76 -8.60 11.79
C ASN A 86 1.45 -8.60 10.29
N LEU A 87 2.39 -9.01 9.43
CA LEU A 87 2.16 -9.14 8.00
C LEU A 87 2.34 -10.60 7.56
N ILE A 88 1.46 -11.04 6.67
CA ILE A 88 1.53 -12.37 6.05
C ILE A 88 1.44 -12.21 4.54
N ILE A 89 2.26 -12.95 3.80
CA ILE A 89 2.02 -13.18 2.37
C ILE A 89 1.33 -14.56 2.27
N PRO A 90 0.07 -14.64 1.78
CA PRO A 90 -0.66 -15.90 1.70
C PRO A 90 0.09 -16.92 0.84
N ALA A 91 0.01 -18.20 1.22
CA ALA A 91 0.68 -19.27 0.46
C ALA A 91 0.23 -19.31 -1.00
N ASN A 92 -1.08 -19.21 -1.23
CA ASN A 92 -1.67 -19.22 -2.58
C ASN A 92 -2.07 -17.81 -3.05
N GLY A 93 -1.38 -16.78 -2.53
CA GLY A 93 -1.65 -15.38 -2.88
C GLY A 93 -1.10 -15.01 -4.25
N LYS A 94 -1.36 -13.78 -4.67
CA LYS A 94 -0.89 -13.26 -5.96
C LYS A 94 0.45 -12.55 -5.85
N VAL A 95 1.40 -12.88 -6.73
CA VAL A 95 2.69 -12.19 -6.88
C VAL A 95 2.92 -11.84 -8.34
N GLN A 96 3.41 -10.62 -8.59
CA GLN A 96 3.90 -10.20 -9.90
C GLN A 96 5.37 -9.81 -9.78
N ALA A 97 6.18 -10.34 -10.69
CA ALA A 97 7.60 -10.05 -10.75
C ALA A 97 8.05 -9.76 -12.18
N THR A 98 9.15 -9.02 -12.32
CA THR A 98 9.71 -8.63 -13.62
C THR A 98 11.22 -8.79 -13.64
N ASP A 99 11.77 -9.16 -14.78
CA ASP A 99 13.19 -9.08 -15.10
C ASP A 99 13.35 -8.48 -16.51
N GLY A 100 13.81 -7.22 -16.59
CA GLY A 100 13.74 -6.42 -17.82
C GLY A 100 12.31 -6.40 -18.39
N ASP A 101 12.17 -6.86 -19.64
CA ASP A 101 10.88 -6.93 -20.35
C ASP A 101 10.05 -8.18 -19.97
N GLN A 102 10.63 -9.14 -19.26
CA GLN A 102 9.91 -10.34 -18.85
C GLN A 102 9.04 -10.05 -17.64
N ARG A 103 7.79 -10.51 -17.69
CA ARG A 103 6.83 -10.41 -16.59
C ARG A 103 6.26 -11.79 -16.27
N VAL A 104 6.32 -12.15 -14.99
CA VAL A 104 5.71 -13.37 -14.47
C VAL A 104 4.65 -13.00 -13.45
N THR A 105 3.54 -13.72 -13.45
CA THR A 105 2.48 -13.61 -12.45
C THR A 105 2.19 -15.00 -11.89
N PHE A 106 2.28 -15.11 -10.58
CA PHE A 106 1.85 -16.27 -9.80
C PHE A 106 0.51 -15.92 -9.18
N ASP A 107 -0.51 -16.75 -9.42
CA ASP A 107 -1.88 -16.52 -8.98
C ASP A 107 -2.52 -17.88 -8.66
N GLY A 108 -2.86 -18.09 -7.39
CA GLY A 108 -3.43 -19.36 -6.92
C GLY A 108 -2.46 -20.55 -6.90
N VAL A 109 -1.15 -20.32 -7.04
CA VAL A 109 -0.11 -21.35 -6.89
C VAL A 109 0.54 -21.23 -5.51
N ASP A 110 1.03 -22.33 -4.96
CA ASP A 110 1.76 -22.29 -3.69
C ASP A 110 3.09 -21.56 -3.89
N LEU A 111 3.18 -20.32 -3.39
CA LEU A 111 4.37 -19.47 -3.39
C LEU A 111 5.51 -20.06 -2.55
N ARG A 112 5.25 -21.15 -1.80
CA ARG A 112 6.27 -21.91 -1.06
C ARG A 112 6.95 -22.98 -1.92
N ASP A 113 6.43 -23.25 -3.10
CA ASP A 113 6.99 -24.24 -4.01
C ASP A 113 8.41 -23.83 -4.45
N GLU A 114 9.34 -24.79 -4.46
CA GLU A 114 10.74 -24.52 -4.84
C GLU A 114 10.86 -24.00 -6.29
N GLY A 115 9.96 -24.41 -7.18
CA GLY A 115 9.89 -23.92 -8.55
C GLY A 115 9.58 -22.43 -8.61
N VAL A 116 8.65 -21.94 -7.78
CA VAL A 116 8.35 -20.50 -7.66
C VAL A 116 9.58 -19.76 -7.13
N GLY A 117 10.24 -20.32 -6.10
CA GLY A 117 11.48 -19.76 -5.54
C GLY A 117 12.61 -19.63 -6.57
N LYS A 118 12.79 -20.64 -7.43
CA LYS A 118 13.80 -20.63 -8.52
C LYS A 118 13.48 -19.61 -9.61
N VAL A 119 12.21 -19.40 -9.94
CA VAL A 119 11.84 -18.37 -10.93
C VAL A 119 12.05 -16.97 -10.34
N LEU A 120 11.72 -16.77 -9.07
CA LEU A 120 11.82 -15.47 -8.41
C LEU A 120 13.25 -15.04 -8.06
N SER A 121 14.24 -15.96 -8.03
CA SER A 121 15.59 -15.65 -7.55
C SER A 121 16.29 -14.56 -8.35
N ASP A 122 15.98 -14.44 -9.63
CA ASP A 122 16.56 -13.46 -10.55
C ASP A 122 15.59 -12.33 -10.93
N MET A 123 14.38 -12.32 -10.36
CA MET A 123 13.34 -11.34 -10.68
C MET A 123 13.14 -10.29 -9.59
N MET A 124 12.56 -9.15 -9.97
CA MET A 124 12.15 -8.07 -9.09
C MET A 124 10.66 -8.16 -8.80
N VAL A 125 10.25 -8.34 -7.54
CA VAL A 125 8.83 -8.33 -7.16
C VAL A 125 8.26 -6.92 -7.32
N ARG A 126 7.18 -6.80 -8.09
CA ARG A 126 6.47 -5.55 -8.38
C ARG A 126 5.13 -5.43 -7.68
N ALA A 127 4.49 -6.56 -7.41
CA ALA A 127 3.26 -6.59 -6.64
C ALA A 127 3.21 -7.88 -5.83
N VAL A 128 2.74 -7.82 -4.60
CA VAL A 128 2.52 -8.99 -3.75
C VAL A 128 1.28 -8.79 -2.89
N GLU A 129 0.42 -9.78 -2.89
CA GLU A 129 -0.73 -9.85 -1.98
C GLU A 129 -0.23 -10.08 -0.55
N MET A 130 -0.78 -9.30 0.36
CA MET A 130 -0.43 -9.31 1.77
C MET A 130 -1.70 -9.23 2.62
N GLN A 131 -1.56 -9.74 3.84
CA GLN A 131 -2.58 -9.68 4.87
C GLN A 131 -1.98 -9.02 6.10
N LEU A 132 -2.70 -8.06 6.67
CA LEU A 132 -2.47 -7.55 8.00
C LEU A 132 -3.17 -8.47 8.99
N VAL A 133 -2.44 -8.96 9.98
CA VAL A 133 -2.98 -9.88 10.98
C VAL A 133 -2.81 -9.34 12.39
N ARG A 134 -3.69 -9.77 13.28
CA ARG A 134 -3.56 -9.58 14.73
C ARG A 134 -3.13 -10.89 15.37
N PRO A 135 -2.06 -10.90 16.17
CA PRO A 135 -1.72 -12.07 16.95
C PRO A 135 -2.85 -12.34 17.95
N VAL A 136 -3.20 -13.61 18.10
CA VAL A 136 -4.11 -14.10 19.14
C VAL A 136 -3.32 -14.91 20.15
N GLU A 137 -3.66 -14.82 21.43
CA GLU A 137 -2.95 -15.55 22.50
C GLU A 137 -2.97 -17.07 22.30
N LYS A 138 -4.00 -17.59 21.62
CA LYS A 138 -4.14 -18.99 21.21
C LYS A 138 -4.87 -19.08 19.88
N GLY A 139 -4.29 -19.82 18.92
CA GLY A 139 -4.90 -20.09 17.61
C GLY A 139 -4.21 -19.37 16.45
N ASP A 140 -4.84 -19.43 15.28
CA ASP A 140 -4.34 -18.78 14.07
C ASP A 140 -4.57 -17.25 14.13
N PRO A 141 -3.60 -16.43 13.67
CA PRO A 141 -3.76 -14.99 13.60
C PRO A 141 -5.04 -14.58 12.87
N THR A 142 -5.73 -13.57 13.38
CA THR A 142 -6.94 -13.05 12.72
C THR A 142 -6.54 -12.07 11.63
N VAL A 143 -7.00 -12.31 10.40
CA VAL A 143 -6.82 -11.37 9.28
C VAL A 143 -7.72 -10.16 9.50
N VAL A 144 -7.13 -8.97 9.61
CA VAL A 144 -7.86 -7.71 9.78
C VAL A 144 -7.89 -6.88 8.51
N ALA A 145 -6.90 -7.04 7.63
CA ALA A 145 -6.93 -6.41 6.31
C ALA A 145 -6.21 -7.27 5.27
N THR A 146 -6.61 -7.13 4.02
CA THR A 146 -5.97 -7.70 2.83
C THR A 146 -5.67 -6.59 1.84
N PHE A 147 -4.55 -6.67 1.15
CA PHE A 147 -4.15 -5.67 0.18
C PHE A 147 -3.06 -6.19 -0.74
N THR A 148 -2.89 -5.55 -1.89
CA THR A 148 -1.70 -5.75 -2.73
C THR A 148 -0.72 -4.63 -2.48
N LEU A 149 0.48 -4.98 -2.02
CA LEU A 149 1.61 -4.05 -1.96
C LEU A 149 2.23 -3.91 -3.35
N ASN A 150 2.11 -2.75 -3.97
CA ASN A 150 2.77 -2.43 -5.23
C ASN A 150 4.10 -1.72 -4.97
N VAL A 151 5.16 -2.29 -5.56
CA VAL A 151 6.52 -1.78 -5.53
C VAL A 151 6.95 -1.52 -6.98
N PRO A 152 6.58 -0.35 -7.55
CA PRO A 152 6.89 -0.05 -8.94
C PRO A 152 8.41 0.07 -9.13
N GLU A 153 8.88 -0.07 -10.37
CA GLU A 153 10.29 0.15 -10.72
C GLU A 153 10.77 1.56 -10.44
N SER A 154 9.87 2.53 -10.61
CA SER A 154 10.10 3.91 -10.24
C SER A 154 8.84 4.48 -9.58
N GLY A 155 9.04 5.32 -8.57
CA GLY A 155 7.97 6.01 -7.87
C GLY A 155 7.57 5.39 -6.53
N PRO A 156 6.44 5.84 -5.95
CA PRO A 156 6.04 5.47 -4.60
C PRO A 156 5.53 4.04 -4.49
N VAL A 157 5.91 3.41 -3.39
CA VAL A 157 5.24 2.19 -2.92
C VAL A 157 3.82 2.55 -2.49
N HIS A 158 2.84 1.74 -2.86
CA HIS A 158 1.44 2.00 -2.56
C HIS A 158 0.65 0.72 -2.37
N LEU A 159 -0.48 0.84 -1.67
CA LEU A 159 -1.42 -0.26 -1.46
C LEU A 159 -2.50 -0.19 -2.54
N LYS A 160 -2.94 -1.35 -3.02
CA LYS A 160 -4.08 -1.48 -3.94
C LYS A 160 -5.06 -2.51 -3.40
N GLY A 161 -6.35 -2.20 -3.50
CA GLY A 161 -7.42 -3.09 -3.04
C GLY A 161 -7.31 -3.38 -1.54
N LEU A 162 -7.01 -2.35 -0.74
CA LEU A 162 -7.06 -2.46 0.71
C LEU A 162 -8.51 -2.74 1.11
N ASP A 163 -8.74 -3.96 1.57
CA ASP A 163 -10.01 -4.45 2.10
C ASP A 163 -9.77 -4.87 3.55
N TYR A 164 -10.72 -4.61 4.45
CA TYR A 164 -10.53 -4.88 5.87
C TYR A 164 -11.75 -5.51 6.50
N ALA A 165 -11.50 -6.60 7.23
CA ALA A 165 -12.53 -7.41 7.85
C ALA A 165 -12.94 -6.73 9.16
N GLY A 166 -14.07 -6.02 9.10
CA GLY A 166 -14.73 -5.44 10.25
C GLY A 166 -14.01 -4.21 10.81
N ALA A 167 -14.62 -3.04 10.63
CA ALA A 167 -14.49 -1.98 11.62
C ALA A 167 -15.64 -0.98 11.44
N ALA A 168 -16.58 -1.00 12.39
CA ALA A 168 -17.40 0.12 12.86
C ALA A 168 -18.30 0.92 11.88
N ALA A 169 -18.39 0.59 10.59
CA ALA A 169 -19.52 1.04 9.77
C ALA A 169 -20.79 0.19 10.04
N SER A 170 -20.87 -0.51 11.16
CA SER A 170 -22.08 -1.18 11.61
C SER A 170 -23.14 -0.12 11.97
N ASN A 171 -23.81 0.41 10.96
CA ASN A 171 -25.17 0.98 10.90
C ASN A 171 -25.63 1.99 11.98
N GLU A 172 -24.77 2.41 12.90
CA GLU A 172 -25.08 3.41 13.92
C GLU A 172 -24.29 4.69 13.65
N GLY A 173 -25.03 5.80 13.50
CA GLY A 173 -24.48 7.11 13.17
C GLY A 173 -25.09 7.70 11.89
N ASP A 174 -24.85 8.98 11.68
CA ASP A 174 -25.11 9.63 10.41
C ASP A 174 -23.93 9.42 9.44
N GLU A 175 -24.10 9.89 8.21
CA GLU A 175 -23.07 9.78 7.16
C GLU A 175 -21.73 10.40 7.58
N ALA A 176 -21.75 11.49 8.35
CA ALA A 176 -20.54 12.14 8.84
C ALA A 176 -19.80 11.27 9.87
N HIS A 177 -20.54 10.61 10.76
CA HIS A 177 -19.97 9.65 11.71
C HIS A 177 -19.30 8.47 11.01
N HIS A 178 -19.93 7.94 9.95
CA HIS A 178 -19.37 6.86 9.15
C HIS A 178 -18.07 7.29 8.48
N TYR A 179 -18.03 8.47 7.82
CA TYR A 179 -16.81 8.96 7.21
C TYR A 179 -15.68 9.22 8.21
N ALA A 180 -15.99 9.83 9.36
CA ALA A 180 -15.00 10.08 10.40
C ALA A 180 -14.40 8.77 10.92
N THR A 181 -15.24 7.76 11.15
CA THR A 181 -14.83 6.42 11.61
C THR A 181 -13.97 5.73 10.56
N GLU A 182 -14.39 5.75 9.30
CA GLU A 182 -13.63 5.17 8.19
C GLU A 182 -12.25 5.83 8.02
N MET A 183 -12.17 7.16 8.14
CA MET A 183 -10.89 7.88 8.10
C MET A 183 -9.95 7.44 9.24
N LEU A 184 -10.46 7.23 10.46
CA LEU A 184 -9.67 6.75 11.59
C LEU A 184 -9.15 5.33 11.37
N ILE A 185 -10.00 4.45 10.86
CA ILE A 185 -9.63 3.05 10.56
C ILE A 185 -8.57 3.00 9.47
N LEU A 186 -8.80 3.68 8.35
CA LEU A 186 -7.87 3.72 7.22
C LEU A 186 -6.54 4.36 7.61
N GLY A 187 -6.57 5.46 8.36
CA GLY A 187 -5.36 6.09 8.89
C GLY A 187 -4.54 5.13 9.76
N GLY A 188 -5.22 4.41 10.67
CA GLY A 188 -4.60 3.41 11.54
C GLY A 188 -3.96 2.26 10.76
N PHE A 189 -4.70 1.64 9.84
CA PHE A 189 -4.15 0.55 9.02
C PHE A 189 -3.02 1.01 8.10
N ALA A 190 -3.17 2.16 7.44
CA ALA A 190 -2.11 2.70 6.58
C ALA A 190 -0.84 2.97 7.39
N TRP A 191 -0.96 3.61 8.57
CA TRP A 191 0.17 3.85 9.44
C TRP A 191 0.85 2.55 9.85
N GLU A 192 0.10 1.57 10.34
CA GLU A 192 0.65 0.30 10.81
C GLU A 192 1.36 -0.45 9.69
N ILE A 193 0.71 -0.61 8.53
CA ILE A 193 1.27 -1.33 7.38
C ILE A 193 2.57 -0.64 6.92
N PHE A 194 2.53 0.67 6.68
CA PHE A 194 3.69 1.37 6.15
C PHE A 194 4.82 1.50 7.16
N ASP A 195 4.54 1.69 8.45
CA ASP A 195 5.60 1.76 9.45
C ASP A 195 6.29 0.41 9.64
N THR A 196 5.52 -0.66 9.64
CA THR A 196 6.04 -2.03 9.67
C THR A 196 6.92 -2.33 8.46
N LEU A 197 6.44 -2.00 7.25
CA LEU A 197 7.21 -2.17 6.02
C LEU A 197 8.47 -1.31 5.99
N ARG A 198 8.44 -0.10 6.55
CA ARG A 198 9.60 0.78 6.67
C ARG A 198 10.72 0.11 7.47
N VAL A 199 10.38 -0.45 8.64
CA VAL A 199 11.34 -1.17 9.49
C VAL A 199 11.95 -2.35 8.74
N TYR A 200 11.12 -3.11 8.02
CA TYR A 200 11.59 -4.26 7.24
C TYR A 200 12.52 -3.86 6.08
N PHE A 201 12.13 -2.86 5.27
CA PHE A 201 12.86 -2.52 4.05
C PHE A 201 14.10 -1.67 4.26
N HIS A 202 14.15 -0.84 5.30
CA HIS A 202 15.30 0.02 5.59
C HIS A 202 16.23 -0.55 6.65
N GLY A 203 15.87 -1.67 7.28
CA GLY A 203 16.54 -2.17 8.47
C GLY A 203 16.34 -1.21 9.64
N SER A 204 16.44 -1.72 10.87
CA SER A 204 16.41 -0.88 12.06
C SER A 204 17.66 0.03 12.10
N THR A 205 17.58 1.21 11.52
CA THR A 205 18.33 2.35 12.02
C THR A 205 17.51 2.90 13.19
N GLY A 206 17.79 2.37 14.39
CA GLY A 206 17.04 2.68 15.59
C GLY A 206 17.11 4.16 15.97
N THR A 207 15.95 4.73 16.28
CA THR A 207 15.81 5.80 17.27
C THR A 207 14.52 5.55 18.05
N THR A 208 14.69 4.92 19.22
CA THR A 208 13.91 5.06 20.46
C THR A 208 12.49 5.61 20.35
N ARG A 209 11.51 4.72 20.55
CA ARG A 209 10.32 5.09 21.33
C ARG A 209 10.80 5.18 22.77
N THR A 210 11.04 6.40 23.24
CA THR A 210 11.30 6.69 24.65
C THR A 210 10.23 6.01 25.48
N GLU A 211 10.70 5.38 26.55
CA GLU A 211 9.96 4.97 27.73
C GLU A 211 8.83 5.97 28.01
N TRP A 212 7.59 5.50 27.99
CA TRP A 212 6.57 6.11 28.82
C TRP A 212 6.82 5.55 30.21
N ALA A 213 7.61 6.30 30.98
CA ALA A 213 7.60 6.23 32.41
C ALA A 213 6.18 6.54 32.92
N GLU A 214 5.81 5.87 34.01
CA GLU A 214 4.78 6.28 34.96
C GLU A 214 4.91 7.76 35.36
#